data_AF-T2JX53-F1
#
_entry.id   AF-T2JX53-F1
#
_cell.length_a   1.000
_cell.length_b   1.000
_cell.length_c   1.000
_cell.angle_alpha   90.00
_cell.angle_beta   90.00
_cell.angle_gamma   90.00
#
_symmetry.space_group_name_H-M   'P 1'
#
loop_
_entity.id
_entity.type
_entity.pdbx_description
1 polymer ?
#
loop_
_entity_poly.entity_id
_entity_poly.type
_entity_poly.pdbx_seq_one_letter_code
_entity_poly.pdbx_strand_id
1 'polypeptide(L)'
;MLNSVPWKNLFDKIVVVSLPSSEKRRSYIKQHLPSVGIHSFEFFDATSMKDPAVALAYDQGEVATFPPCFRCGQIDCGEPDCNNFLIPQQVATFITYLRLWQWIVAGQVQRILVLEDDVRIHDHASDVLTWLGQEIFDGHVPFRAGSPCLVRLGWALSKDHSATDQYFINDTVKMSNPCHALTQEYAALLLERATGIIHTVDVYQHALAPNSGEAFTVFPPIASELSWTDGVFPSTIHPKPVHSTYLRSLGDTDGAVYNENLIRKHIKKKYFRSLLIVGHPRCGSGYAANLCQQMGLDIGHEKLGDDGISSWMFAVEADENPYALDDVARTRRALSWKYLVMPVRDLSTAAGSVIRDSTHAPPSYSFRREYILRLLGLDLDQLQTPLERAVMSVISWCKIILRQNPDFWFRIEDQHKQLQEFLVEHNLCDRAVREQILDTSPVKPNQLYEGVSYPKPAIDRAAWNNLPEATKREVSWYCDTFGYKLI
;
A
#
# COMPACT_ATOMS: atom_id res chain seq x y z
N MET A 1 -47.17 -16.05 15.42
CA MET A 1 -46.04 -16.92 15.00
C MET A 1 -46.05 -17.09 13.47
N LEU A 2 -45.76 -16.02 12.70
CA LEU A 2 -45.72 -16.03 11.23
C LEU A 2 -44.59 -15.16 10.62
N ASN A 3 -43.60 -14.72 11.40
CA ASN A 3 -42.64 -13.69 10.97
C ASN A 3 -41.22 -14.23 10.64
N SER A 4 -41.09 -15.47 10.18
CA SER A 4 -39.79 -16.08 9.86
C SER A 4 -39.50 -16.25 8.36
N VAL A 5 -40.30 -15.68 7.45
CA VAL A 5 -40.32 -16.14 6.05
C VAL A 5 -39.78 -15.19 4.96
N PRO A 6 -39.59 -13.85 5.10
CA PRO A 6 -39.23 -13.03 3.93
C PRO A 6 -37.86 -13.41 3.34
N TRP A 7 -36.89 -13.75 4.20
CA TRP A 7 -35.56 -14.18 3.77
C TRP A 7 -35.58 -15.42 2.87
N LYS A 8 -36.33 -16.47 3.26
CA LYS A 8 -36.38 -17.75 2.53
C LYS A 8 -37.19 -17.66 1.24
N ASN A 9 -38.12 -16.72 1.15
CA ASN A 9 -38.92 -16.52 -0.05
C ASN A 9 -38.13 -15.80 -1.16
N LEU A 10 -37.23 -14.89 -0.76
CA LEU A 10 -36.45 -14.08 -1.69
C LEU A 10 -35.12 -14.70 -2.09
N PHE A 11 -34.46 -15.38 -1.16
CA PHE A 11 -33.11 -15.87 -1.36
C PHE A 11 -33.08 -17.39 -1.23
N ASP A 12 -32.56 -18.03 -2.25
CA ASP A 12 -32.36 -19.49 -2.26
C ASP A 12 -31.16 -19.84 -1.36
N LYS A 13 -30.23 -18.90 -1.18
CA LYS A 13 -29.05 -19.02 -0.34
C LYS A 13 -28.62 -17.69 0.26
N ILE A 14 -28.10 -17.74 1.48
CA ILE A 14 -27.46 -16.62 2.17
C ILE A 14 -26.02 -17.01 2.48
N VAL A 15 -25.07 -16.19 2.06
CA VAL A 15 -23.63 -16.41 2.28
C VAL A 15 -23.04 -15.22 3.04
N VAL A 16 -22.13 -15.51 3.96
CA VAL A 16 -21.38 -14.51 4.70
C VAL A 16 -19.91 -14.62 4.33
N VAL A 17 -19.38 -13.61 3.66
CA VAL A 17 -17.97 -13.53 3.30
C VAL A 17 -17.16 -13.15 4.54
N SER A 18 -16.20 -13.99 4.92
CA SER A 18 -15.40 -13.79 6.12
C SER A 18 -14.04 -14.43 5.99
N LEU A 19 -12.98 -13.81 6.52
CA LEU A 19 -11.70 -14.51 6.69
C LEU A 19 -11.86 -15.62 7.74
N PRO A 20 -11.26 -16.81 7.53
CA PRO A 20 -11.24 -17.86 8.56
C PRO A 20 -10.69 -17.37 9.91
N SER A 21 -9.71 -16.46 9.88
CA SER A 21 -9.10 -15.87 11.07
C SER A 21 -9.94 -14.78 11.76
N SER A 22 -11.07 -14.36 11.18
CA SER A 22 -11.96 -13.35 11.77
C SER A 22 -12.90 -13.94 12.83
N GLU A 23 -12.34 -14.64 13.83
CA GLU A 23 -13.11 -15.42 14.81
C GLU A 23 -14.17 -14.61 15.55
N LYS A 24 -13.85 -13.39 15.97
CA LYS A 24 -14.79 -12.49 16.67
C LYS A 24 -15.96 -12.08 15.78
N ARG A 25 -15.69 -11.73 14.51
CA ARG A 25 -16.72 -11.35 13.53
C ARG A 25 -17.62 -12.53 13.16
N ARG A 26 -17.02 -13.71 12.89
CA ARG A 26 -17.78 -14.95 12.66
C ARG A 26 -18.66 -15.32 13.85
N SER A 27 -18.16 -15.15 15.07
CA SER A 27 -18.93 -15.41 16.30
C SER A 27 -20.09 -14.43 16.45
N TYR A 28 -19.88 -13.15 16.17
CA TYR A 28 -20.93 -12.15 16.12
C TYR A 28 -22.02 -12.51 15.11
N ILE A 29 -21.66 -12.84 13.87
CA ILE A 29 -22.62 -13.25 12.83
C ILE A 29 -23.45 -14.47 13.25
N LYS A 30 -22.83 -15.47 13.88
CA LYS A 30 -23.52 -16.66 14.41
C LYS A 30 -24.57 -16.33 15.48
N GLN A 31 -24.46 -15.20 16.15
CA GLN A 31 -25.43 -14.73 17.13
C GLN A 31 -26.44 -13.75 16.52
N HIS A 32 -25.95 -12.82 15.71
CA HIS A 32 -26.71 -11.73 15.12
C HIS A 32 -27.69 -12.18 14.04
N LEU A 33 -27.27 -13.03 13.10
CA LEU A 33 -28.17 -13.48 12.02
C LEU A 33 -29.38 -14.26 12.55
N PRO A 34 -29.23 -15.21 13.49
CA PRO A 34 -30.39 -15.87 14.09
C PRO A 34 -31.32 -14.94 14.86
N SER A 35 -30.82 -13.85 15.49
CA SER A 35 -31.67 -12.92 16.24
C SER A 35 -32.60 -12.11 15.34
N VAL A 36 -32.26 -11.97 14.05
CA VAL A 36 -33.08 -11.31 13.02
C VAL A 36 -33.80 -12.30 12.09
N GLY A 37 -33.87 -13.58 12.47
CA GLY A 37 -34.61 -14.62 11.76
C GLY A 37 -33.86 -15.33 10.62
N ILE A 38 -32.55 -15.07 10.44
CA ILE A 38 -31.70 -15.76 9.48
C ILE A 38 -31.02 -16.96 10.17
N HIS A 39 -31.66 -18.12 10.09
CA HIS A 39 -31.15 -19.36 10.71
C HIS A 39 -30.35 -20.26 9.76
N SER A 40 -30.42 -20.01 8.45
CA SER A 40 -29.71 -20.80 7.45
C SER A 40 -28.84 -19.87 6.61
N PHE A 41 -27.53 -19.96 6.84
CA PHE A 41 -26.50 -19.27 6.08
C PHE A 41 -25.23 -20.11 6.14
N GLU A 42 -24.26 -19.80 5.27
CA GLU A 42 -22.93 -20.39 5.32
C GLU A 42 -21.85 -19.32 5.24
N PHE A 43 -20.69 -19.62 5.80
CA PHE A 43 -19.52 -18.77 5.60
C PHE A 43 -18.86 -19.14 4.27
N PHE A 44 -18.56 -18.11 3.47
CA PHE A 44 -17.65 -18.21 2.34
C PHE A 44 -16.26 -17.72 2.79
N ASP A 45 -15.29 -18.63 2.78
CA ASP A 45 -13.94 -18.33 3.27
C ASP A 45 -13.21 -17.36 2.34
N ALA A 46 -13.01 -16.14 2.84
CA ALA A 46 -12.31 -15.08 2.13
C ALA A 46 -10.82 -15.38 1.95
N THR A 47 -10.27 -14.88 0.84
CA THR A 47 -8.84 -14.90 0.53
C THR A 47 -8.10 -13.91 1.43
N SER A 48 -7.00 -14.33 2.03
CA SER A 48 -6.12 -13.46 2.81
C SER A 48 -5.17 -12.67 1.92
N MET A 49 -4.71 -11.50 2.37
CA MET A 49 -3.64 -10.75 1.67
C MET A 49 -2.32 -11.53 1.52
N LYS A 50 -2.14 -12.61 2.29
CA LYS A 50 -0.97 -13.50 2.24
C LYS A 50 -1.17 -14.72 1.35
N ASP A 51 -2.35 -14.86 0.74
CA ASP A 51 -2.63 -15.97 -0.16
C ASP A 51 -1.74 -15.88 -1.40
N PRO A 52 -1.11 -16.99 -1.86
CA PRO A 52 -0.27 -16.99 -3.06
C PRO A 52 -0.96 -16.42 -4.30
N ALA A 53 -2.28 -16.54 -4.42
CA ALA A 53 -3.03 -15.97 -5.55
C ALA A 53 -2.94 -14.44 -5.61
N VAL A 54 -2.77 -13.75 -4.48
CA VAL A 54 -2.62 -12.29 -4.44
C VAL A 54 -1.28 -11.89 -5.07
N ALA A 55 -0.19 -12.56 -4.69
CA ALA A 55 1.13 -12.30 -5.27
C ALA A 55 1.14 -12.62 -6.78
N LEU A 56 0.55 -13.77 -7.14
CA LEU A 56 0.44 -14.19 -8.54
C LEU A 56 -0.30 -13.16 -9.41
N ALA A 57 -1.38 -12.56 -8.90
CA ALA A 57 -2.13 -11.52 -9.62
C ALA A 57 -1.28 -10.26 -9.89
N TYR A 58 -0.41 -9.87 -8.96
CA TYR A 58 0.56 -8.78 -9.21
C TYR A 58 1.61 -9.20 -10.25
N ASP A 59 2.18 -10.41 -10.11
CA ASP A 59 3.25 -10.91 -10.97
C ASP A 59 2.78 -11.10 -12.44
N GLN A 60 1.51 -11.44 -12.63
CA GLN A 60 0.88 -11.59 -13.95
C GLN A 60 0.37 -10.28 -14.55
N GLY A 61 0.47 -9.16 -13.82
CA GLY A 61 0.01 -7.85 -14.29
C GLY A 61 -1.51 -7.70 -14.33
N GLU A 62 -2.25 -8.52 -13.58
CA GLU A 62 -3.72 -8.47 -13.53
C GLU A 62 -4.25 -7.32 -12.66
N VAL A 63 -3.40 -6.78 -11.77
CA VAL A 63 -3.75 -5.72 -10.84
C VAL A 63 -3.34 -4.37 -11.39
N ALA A 64 -4.27 -3.40 -11.41
CA ALA A 64 -3.93 -2.02 -11.73
C ALA A 64 -2.93 -1.47 -10.70
N THR A 65 -1.78 -0.99 -11.18
CA THR A 65 -0.70 -0.44 -10.36
C THR A 65 -0.62 1.08 -10.51
N PHE A 66 -0.09 1.75 -9.49
CA PHE A 66 0.21 3.17 -9.55
C PHE A 66 1.68 3.39 -9.95
N PRO A 67 1.95 4.30 -10.91
CA PRO A 67 1.02 5.22 -11.60
C PRO A 67 0.37 4.62 -12.87
N PRO A 68 -0.82 5.09 -13.31
CA PRO A 68 -1.61 6.18 -12.73
C PRO A 68 -2.54 5.73 -11.59
N CYS A 69 -3.30 6.67 -11.02
CA CYS A 69 -4.34 6.36 -10.04
C CYS A 69 -5.43 5.46 -10.66
N PHE A 70 -5.72 4.30 -10.05
CA PHE A 70 -6.75 3.40 -10.56
C PHE A 70 -8.18 3.98 -10.50
N ARG A 71 -8.40 5.07 -9.74
CA ARG A 71 -9.72 5.72 -9.61
C ARG A 71 -9.97 6.78 -10.68
N CYS A 72 -9.00 7.67 -10.90
CA CYS A 72 -9.19 8.85 -11.77
C CYS A 72 -8.27 8.87 -12.99
N GLY A 73 -7.34 7.92 -13.13
CA GLY A 73 -6.37 7.87 -14.22
C GLY A 73 -5.29 8.96 -14.17
N GLN A 74 -5.25 9.80 -13.13
CA GLN A 74 -4.27 10.87 -12.98
C GLN A 74 -3.05 10.42 -12.16
N ILE A 75 -1.91 11.07 -12.42
CA ILE A 75 -0.68 10.87 -11.65
C ILE A 75 -0.76 11.56 -10.27
N ASP A 76 -1.40 12.73 -10.23
CA ASP A 76 -1.80 13.40 -9.00
C ASP A 76 -3.32 13.61 -8.99
N CYS A 77 -3.96 13.19 -7.91
CA CYS A 77 -5.41 13.24 -7.76
C CYS A 77 -5.89 14.59 -7.22
N GLY A 78 -4.99 15.46 -6.71
CA GLY A 78 -5.36 16.67 -5.96
C GLY A 78 -5.96 16.40 -4.57
N GLU A 79 -6.43 15.17 -4.31
CA GLU A 79 -7.00 14.75 -3.03
C GLU A 79 -5.92 14.14 -2.11
N PRO A 80 -5.70 14.70 -0.90
CA PRO A 80 -4.69 14.21 0.03
C PRO A 80 -4.97 12.78 0.52
N ASP A 81 -6.24 12.41 0.63
CA ASP A 81 -6.68 11.11 1.15
C ASP A 81 -7.05 10.09 0.05
N CYS A 82 -6.67 10.34 -1.19
CA CYS A 82 -6.98 9.43 -2.30
C CYS A 82 -6.33 8.05 -2.10
N ASN A 83 -7.14 6.98 -2.16
CA ASN A 83 -6.62 5.64 -2.37
C ASN A 83 -6.34 5.47 -3.86
N ASN A 84 -5.09 5.72 -4.27
CA ASN A 84 -4.67 5.75 -5.67
C ASN A 84 -3.97 4.49 -6.17
N PHE A 85 -3.82 3.46 -5.33
CA PHE A 85 -3.24 2.17 -5.73
C PHE A 85 -3.92 1.03 -4.97
N LEU A 86 -4.08 -0.12 -5.61
CA LEU A 86 -4.67 -1.29 -4.97
C LEU A 86 -3.67 -1.90 -4.00
N ILE A 87 -4.04 -1.96 -2.71
CA ILE A 87 -3.26 -2.67 -1.68
C ILE A 87 -3.57 -4.18 -1.71
N PRO A 88 -2.67 -5.05 -1.21
CA PRO A 88 -2.88 -6.50 -1.24
C PRO A 88 -4.18 -6.97 -0.60
N GLN A 89 -4.66 -6.27 0.44
CA GLN A 89 -5.95 -6.54 1.07
C GLN A 89 -7.12 -6.34 0.10
N GLN A 90 -7.10 -5.29 -0.72
CA GLN A 90 -8.16 -5.02 -1.70
C GLN A 90 -8.14 -6.02 -2.85
N VAL A 91 -6.94 -6.41 -3.30
CA VAL A 91 -6.74 -7.47 -4.29
C VAL A 91 -7.28 -8.80 -3.75
N ALA A 92 -6.98 -9.14 -2.49
CA ALA A 92 -7.49 -10.34 -1.84
C ALA A 92 -9.03 -10.34 -1.73
N THR A 93 -9.64 -9.18 -1.40
CA THR A 93 -11.10 -9.04 -1.41
C THR A 93 -11.65 -9.26 -2.83
N PHE A 94 -11.04 -8.69 -3.87
CA PHE A 94 -11.49 -8.90 -5.24
C PHE A 94 -11.41 -10.39 -5.66
N ILE A 95 -10.29 -11.06 -5.36
CA ILE A 95 -10.12 -12.51 -5.62
C ILE A 95 -11.15 -13.34 -4.85
N THR A 96 -11.50 -12.94 -3.62
CA THR A 96 -12.57 -13.60 -2.84
C THR A 96 -13.89 -13.57 -3.60
N TYR A 97 -14.25 -12.42 -4.15
CA TYR A 97 -15.50 -12.25 -4.88
C TYR A 97 -15.47 -12.93 -6.26
N LEU A 98 -14.34 -12.96 -6.97
CA LEU A 98 -14.20 -13.79 -8.17
C LEU A 98 -14.50 -15.26 -7.88
N ARG A 99 -13.93 -15.80 -6.80
CA ARG A 99 -14.20 -17.17 -6.34
C ARG A 99 -15.66 -17.37 -5.94
N LEU A 100 -16.26 -16.37 -5.28
CA LEU A 100 -17.67 -16.41 -4.89
C LEU A 100 -18.58 -16.45 -6.13
N TRP A 101 -18.35 -15.58 -7.11
CA TRP A 101 -19.14 -15.56 -8.35
C TRP A 101 -18.98 -16.87 -9.13
N GLN A 102 -17.77 -17.43 -9.21
CA GLN A 102 -17.54 -18.74 -9.80
C GLN A 102 -18.34 -19.84 -9.09
N TRP A 103 -18.35 -19.82 -7.75
CA TRP A 103 -19.12 -20.75 -6.95
C TRP A 103 -20.63 -20.60 -7.17
N ILE A 104 -21.13 -19.36 -7.28
CA ILE A 104 -22.53 -19.07 -7.62
C ILE A 104 -22.90 -19.65 -8.99
N VAL A 105 -22.07 -19.39 -10.01
CA VAL A 105 -22.32 -19.86 -11.39
C VAL A 105 -22.22 -21.38 -11.50
N ALA A 106 -21.30 -22.02 -10.78
CA ALA A 106 -21.18 -23.47 -10.75
C ALA A 106 -22.30 -24.16 -9.95
N GLY A 107 -22.96 -23.44 -9.04
CA GLY A 107 -24.05 -23.94 -8.21
C GLY A 107 -25.40 -24.02 -8.95
N GLN A 108 -26.41 -24.53 -8.24
CA GLN A 108 -27.81 -24.53 -8.70
C GLN A 108 -28.64 -23.42 -8.04
N VAL A 109 -27.98 -22.41 -7.49
CA VAL A 109 -28.61 -21.35 -6.71
C VAL A 109 -28.90 -20.16 -7.61
N GLN A 110 -30.16 -19.73 -7.70
CA GLN A 110 -30.57 -18.69 -8.65
C GLN A 110 -30.51 -17.30 -8.04
N ARG A 111 -30.89 -17.14 -6.77
CA ARG A 111 -30.92 -15.86 -6.04
C ARG A 111 -30.14 -15.98 -4.75
N ILE A 112 -29.06 -15.20 -4.62
CA ILE A 112 -28.19 -15.22 -3.45
C ILE A 112 -28.21 -13.87 -2.75
N LEU A 113 -28.26 -13.91 -1.42
CA LEU A 113 -27.90 -12.79 -0.57
C LEU A 113 -26.46 -12.95 -0.09
N VAL A 114 -25.64 -11.92 -0.31
CA VAL A 114 -24.26 -11.84 0.15
C VAL A 114 -24.17 -10.81 1.28
N LEU A 115 -23.54 -11.24 2.37
CA LEU A 115 -23.29 -10.43 3.56
C LEU A 115 -21.79 -10.39 3.86
N GLU A 116 -21.31 -9.30 4.45
CA GLU A 116 -19.99 -9.25 5.09
C GLU A 116 -20.07 -9.64 6.58
N ASP A 117 -18.93 -9.98 7.17
CA ASP A 117 -18.86 -10.53 8.52
C ASP A 117 -18.98 -9.51 9.66
N ASP A 118 -19.07 -8.24 9.34
CA ASP A 118 -19.34 -7.13 10.25
C ASP A 118 -20.68 -6.43 9.95
N VAL A 119 -21.59 -7.10 9.24
CA VAL A 119 -22.92 -6.57 8.93
C VAL A 119 -23.81 -6.48 10.18
N ARG A 120 -24.48 -5.35 10.33
CA ARG A 120 -25.65 -5.18 11.20
C ARG A 120 -26.90 -5.17 10.32
N ILE A 121 -27.89 -5.98 10.69
CA ILE A 121 -29.23 -5.99 10.09
C ILE A 121 -30.14 -5.13 10.98
N HIS A 122 -30.92 -4.25 10.36
CA HIS A 122 -31.82 -3.34 11.06
C HIS A 122 -33.20 -3.94 11.31
N ASP A 123 -33.91 -3.43 12.32
CA ASP A 123 -35.19 -3.98 12.78
C ASP A 123 -36.27 -3.93 11.70
N HIS A 124 -36.22 -2.94 10.81
CA HIS A 124 -37.15 -2.78 9.67
C HIS A 124 -36.85 -3.70 8.48
N ALA A 125 -35.81 -4.54 8.54
CA ALA A 125 -35.40 -5.39 7.42
C ALA A 125 -36.52 -6.31 6.93
N SER A 126 -37.31 -6.88 7.85
CA SER A 126 -38.41 -7.80 7.51
C SER A 126 -39.49 -7.11 6.67
N ASP A 127 -39.82 -5.87 7.00
CA ASP A 127 -40.89 -5.13 6.32
C ASP A 127 -40.44 -4.70 4.92
N VAL A 128 -39.21 -4.20 4.81
CA VAL A 128 -38.60 -3.83 3.52
C VAL A 128 -38.48 -5.03 2.60
N LEU A 129 -38.07 -6.20 3.11
CA LEU A 129 -37.97 -7.41 2.30
C LEU A 129 -39.34 -7.93 1.88
N THR A 130 -40.35 -7.85 2.74
CA THR A 130 -41.72 -8.23 2.38
C THR A 130 -42.23 -7.36 1.22
N TRP A 131 -42.01 -6.05 1.31
CA TRP A 131 -42.33 -5.11 0.25
C TRP A 131 -41.54 -5.39 -1.04
N LEU A 132 -40.22 -5.58 -0.95
CA LEU A 132 -39.37 -5.91 -2.11
C LEU A 132 -39.84 -7.19 -2.81
N GLY A 133 -40.30 -8.19 -2.06
CA GLY A 133 -40.86 -9.40 -2.64
C GLY A 133 -42.12 -9.16 -3.47
N GLN A 134 -42.95 -8.19 -3.06
CA GLN A 134 -44.09 -7.76 -3.86
C GLN A 134 -43.63 -7.04 -5.14
N GLU A 135 -42.65 -6.15 -5.06
CA GLU A 135 -42.08 -5.47 -6.24
C GLU A 135 -41.46 -6.44 -7.26
N ILE A 136 -40.84 -7.52 -6.79
CA ILE A 136 -40.32 -8.60 -7.64
C ILE A 136 -41.47 -9.40 -8.26
N PHE A 137 -42.50 -9.71 -7.48
CA PHE A 137 -43.68 -10.44 -7.96
C PHE A 137 -44.43 -9.66 -9.04
N ASP A 138 -44.59 -8.34 -8.85
CA ASP A 138 -45.25 -7.43 -9.79
C ASP A 138 -44.37 -7.13 -11.03
N GLY A 139 -43.11 -7.57 -11.01
CA GLY A 139 -42.19 -7.46 -12.14
C GLY A 139 -41.47 -6.12 -12.27
N HIS A 140 -41.53 -5.27 -11.24
CA HIS A 140 -40.79 -4.00 -11.20
C HIS A 140 -39.28 -4.22 -11.00
N VAL A 141 -38.90 -5.33 -10.36
CA VAL A 141 -37.49 -5.74 -10.22
C VAL A 141 -37.29 -7.13 -10.85
N PRO A 142 -36.39 -7.30 -11.83
CA PRO A 142 -36.17 -8.57 -12.52
C PRO A 142 -35.28 -9.54 -11.71
N PHE A 143 -35.49 -9.65 -10.39
CA PHE A 143 -34.72 -10.51 -9.49
C PHE A 143 -35.24 -11.97 -9.50
N ARG A 144 -35.01 -12.66 -10.64
CA ARG A 144 -35.47 -14.03 -10.90
C ARG A 144 -34.51 -14.76 -11.83
N ALA A 145 -34.63 -16.09 -11.88
CA ALA A 145 -33.85 -16.93 -12.79
C ALA A 145 -33.97 -16.46 -14.25
N GLY A 146 -32.87 -16.51 -14.99
CA GLY A 146 -32.76 -16.08 -16.37
C GLY A 146 -32.66 -14.56 -16.56
N SER A 147 -32.53 -13.76 -15.50
CA SER A 147 -32.45 -12.30 -15.59
C SER A 147 -31.32 -11.75 -14.73
N PRO A 148 -30.31 -11.07 -15.31
CA PRO A 148 -29.23 -10.49 -14.52
C PRO A 148 -29.74 -9.32 -13.68
N CYS A 149 -29.67 -9.47 -12.36
CA CYS A 149 -30.10 -8.45 -11.42
C CYS A 149 -29.21 -8.41 -10.17
N LEU A 150 -28.83 -7.20 -9.79
CA LEU A 150 -28.19 -6.82 -8.53
C LEU A 150 -29.17 -5.99 -7.71
N VAL A 151 -29.34 -6.34 -6.43
CA VAL A 151 -30.12 -5.57 -5.47
C VAL A 151 -29.19 -5.08 -4.36
N ARG A 152 -29.07 -3.78 -4.23
CA ARG A 152 -28.24 -3.09 -3.22
C ARG A 152 -29.08 -2.86 -1.96
N LEU A 153 -28.65 -3.47 -0.85
CA LEU A 153 -29.49 -3.64 0.35
C LEU A 153 -28.91 -3.03 1.62
N GLY A 154 -27.62 -2.73 1.68
CA GLY A 154 -27.01 -2.08 2.84
C GLY A 154 -25.76 -1.29 2.49
N TRP A 155 -25.40 -0.28 3.27
CA TRP A 155 -24.18 0.52 3.12
C TRP A 155 -23.83 1.21 4.45
N ALA A 156 -22.81 2.06 4.49
CA ALA A 156 -22.44 2.81 5.69
C ALA A 156 -23.66 3.51 6.33
N LEU A 157 -23.79 3.41 7.66
CA LEU A 157 -24.94 3.96 8.37
C LEU A 157 -25.07 5.47 8.09
N SER A 158 -26.30 5.88 7.82
CA SER A 158 -26.62 7.25 7.41
C SER A 158 -28.11 7.50 7.62
N LYS A 159 -28.55 8.73 7.35
CA LYS A 159 -29.97 9.13 7.42
C LYS A 159 -30.91 8.24 6.60
N ASP A 160 -30.41 7.57 5.58
CA ASP A 160 -31.20 6.65 4.74
C ASP A 160 -31.77 5.49 5.58
N HIS A 161 -31.07 5.06 6.64
CA HIS A 161 -31.48 3.96 7.51
C HIS A 161 -32.61 4.35 8.48
N SER A 162 -32.84 5.64 8.66
CA SER A 162 -33.90 6.18 9.52
C SER A 162 -35.20 6.50 8.76
N ALA A 163 -35.21 6.40 7.42
CA ALA A 163 -36.36 6.72 6.58
C ALA A 163 -37.32 5.51 6.44
N THR A 164 -37.91 5.07 7.54
CA THR A 164 -38.69 3.81 7.60
C THR A 164 -40.15 3.92 7.17
N ASP A 165 -40.66 5.14 6.94
CA ASP A 165 -42.08 5.36 6.64
C ASP A 165 -42.42 5.19 5.15
N GLN A 166 -41.43 5.10 4.27
CA GLN A 166 -41.63 4.96 2.82
C GLN A 166 -40.61 4.00 2.22
N TYR A 167 -41.10 3.03 1.45
CA TYR A 167 -40.27 2.06 0.73
C TYR A 167 -40.25 2.39 -0.75
N PHE A 168 -39.07 2.42 -1.35
CA PHE A 168 -38.92 2.68 -2.78
C PHE A 168 -37.63 2.08 -3.33
N ILE A 169 -37.62 1.90 -4.65
CA ILE A 169 -36.48 1.42 -5.43
C ILE A 169 -36.12 2.45 -6.48
N ASN A 170 -34.82 2.64 -6.71
CA ASN A 170 -34.32 3.39 -7.87
C ASN A 170 -32.96 2.83 -8.33
N ASP A 171 -32.31 3.53 -9.26
CA ASP A 171 -31.02 3.17 -9.85
C ASP A 171 -29.82 3.87 -9.17
N THR A 172 -30.04 4.59 -8.05
CA THR A 172 -28.98 5.35 -7.37
C THR A 172 -27.86 4.43 -6.95
N VAL A 173 -26.63 4.70 -7.42
CA VAL A 173 -25.48 3.86 -7.09
C VAL A 173 -25.13 3.99 -5.60
N LYS A 174 -25.17 2.86 -4.90
CA LYS A 174 -24.69 2.70 -3.51
C LYS A 174 -23.66 1.57 -3.47
N MET A 175 -22.57 1.76 -2.74
CA MET A 175 -21.60 0.69 -2.52
C MET A 175 -22.15 -0.24 -1.44
N SER A 176 -22.74 -1.36 -1.85
CA SER A 176 -23.52 -2.24 -0.97
C SER A 176 -22.75 -3.43 -0.44
N ASN A 177 -21.53 -3.16 0.00
CA ASN A 177 -20.58 -4.12 0.53
C ASN A 177 -21.17 -4.95 1.67
N PRO A 178 -21.75 -4.35 2.74
CA PRO A 178 -22.22 -5.14 3.88
C PRO A 178 -23.38 -6.08 3.54
N CYS A 179 -24.20 -5.73 2.54
CA CYS A 179 -25.39 -6.50 2.17
C CYS A 179 -25.85 -6.17 0.75
N HIS A 180 -25.80 -7.17 -0.13
CA HIS A 180 -26.37 -7.10 -1.48
C HIS A 180 -26.86 -8.47 -1.91
N ALA A 181 -27.82 -8.49 -2.83
CA ALA A 181 -28.32 -9.72 -3.43
C ALA A 181 -28.06 -9.72 -4.93
N LEU A 182 -27.78 -10.88 -5.51
CA LEU A 182 -27.60 -11.02 -6.94
C LEU A 182 -28.16 -12.34 -7.47
N THR A 183 -28.58 -12.29 -8.72
CA THR A 183 -28.96 -13.49 -9.50
C THR A 183 -27.72 -14.22 -10.02
N GLN A 184 -27.83 -15.52 -10.28
CA GLN A 184 -26.76 -16.31 -10.92
C GLN A 184 -26.27 -15.69 -12.24
N GLU A 185 -27.20 -15.17 -13.05
CA GLU A 185 -26.89 -14.53 -14.33
C GLU A 185 -26.03 -13.27 -14.15
N TYR A 186 -26.30 -12.49 -13.11
CA TYR A 186 -25.47 -11.33 -12.79
C TYR A 186 -24.07 -11.74 -12.32
N ALA A 187 -23.94 -12.82 -11.55
CA ALA A 187 -22.62 -13.37 -11.20
C ALA A 187 -21.83 -13.80 -12.45
N ALA A 188 -22.50 -14.42 -13.42
CA ALA A 188 -21.87 -14.80 -14.69
C ALA A 188 -21.38 -13.57 -15.46
N LEU A 189 -22.17 -12.51 -15.52
CA LEU A 189 -21.77 -11.24 -16.15
C LEU A 189 -20.61 -10.57 -15.43
N LEU A 190 -20.56 -10.62 -14.09
CA LEU A 190 -19.43 -10.09 -13.32
C LEU A 190 -18.12 -10.80 -13.68
N LEU A 191 -18.16 -12.11 -13.95
CA LEU A 191 -17.00 -12.87 -14.42
C LEU A 191 -16.66 -12.57 -15.88
N GLU A 192 -17.65 -12.53 -16.76
CA GLU A 192 -17.46 -12.23 -18.19
C GLU A 192 -16.85 -10.84 -18.41
N ARG A 193 -17.29 -9.84 -17.64
CA ARG A 193 -16.87 -8.44 -17.77
C ARG A 193 -15.56 -8.14 -17.03
N ALA A 194 -15.06 -9.06 -16.21
CA ALA A 194 -13.84 -8.82 -15.44
C ALA A 194 -12.62 -8.94 -16.35
N THR A 195 -11.99 -7.81 -16.68
CA THR A 195 -10.75 -7.76 -17.48
C THR A 195 -9.48 -7.68 -16.63
N GLY A 196 -9.60 -7.94 -15.32
CA GLY A 196 -8.54 -7.79 -14.32
C GLY A 196 -9.04 -7.08 -13.06
N ILE A 197 -8.14 -6.87 -12.10
CA ILE A 197 -8.41 -6.16 -10.84
C ILE A 197 -8.04 -4.69 -11.05
N ILE A 198 -8.93 -4.00 -11.78
CA ILE A 198 -8.71 -2.59 -12.18
C ILE A 198 -9.27 -1.58 -11.17
N HIS A 199 -10.09 -2.04 -10.23
CA HIS A 199 -10.67 -1.23 -9.18
C HIS A 199 -10.94 -2.10 -7.95
N THR A 200 -11.32 -1.47 -6.83
CA THR A 200 -11.87 -2.19 -5.67
C THR A 200 -13.17 -2.92 -6.06
N VAL A 201 -13.40 -4.10 -5.47
CA VAL A 201 -14.50 -4.98 -5.88
C VAL A 201 -15.88 -4.35 -5.70
N ASP A 202 -16.03 -3.52 -4.68
CA ASP A 202 -17.26 -2.81 -4.38
C ASP A 202 -17.68 -1.89 -5.52
N VAL A 203 -16.77 -1.03 -5.97
CA VAL A 203 -17.01 -0.13 -7.09
C VAL A 203 -17.16 -0.92 -8.38
N TYR A 204 -16.37 -1.97 -8.58
CA TYR A 204 -16.54 -2.82 -9.76
C TYR A 204 -17.95 -3.42 -9.82
N GLN A 205 -18.38 -4.15 -8.79
CA GLN A 205 -19.64 -4.88 -8.82
C GLN A 205 -20.88 -3.98 -8.76
N HIS A 206 -20.79 -2.83 -8.08
CA HIS A 206 -21.93 -1.94 -7.87
C HIS A 206 -22.00 -0.76 -8.84
N ALA A 207 -20.90 -0.32 -9.45
CA ALA A 207 -20.89 0.89 -10.29
C ALA A 207 -20.39 0.64 -11.71
N LEU A 208 -19.34 -0.14 -11.89
CA LEU A 208 -18.68 -0.28 -13.20
C LEU A 208 -19.26 -1.42 -14.03
N ALA A 209 -19.54 -2.55 -13.40
CA ALA A 209 -20.02 -3.74 -14.09
C ALA A 209 -21.51 -3.69 -14.52
N PRO A 210 -22.47 -3.16 -13.72
CA PRO A 210 -23.88 -3.20 -14.12
C PRO A 210 -24.20 -2.24 -15.26
N ASN A 211 -24.98 -2.73 -16.23
CA ASN A 211 -25.65 -1.89 -17.22
C ASN A 211 -26.95 -1.28 -16.64
N SER A 212 -27.52 -0.34 -17.39
CA SER A 212 -28.85 0.20 -17.08
C SER A 212 -29.89 -0.92 -16.98
N GLY A 213 -30.68 -0.93 -15.90
CA GLY A 213 -31.69 -1.94 -15.64
C GLY A 213 -31.19 -3.24 -15.00
N GLU A 214 -29.89 -3.41 -14.77
CA GLU A 214 -29.34 -4.60 -14.11
C GLU A 214 -29.14 -4.40 -12.60
N ALA A 215 -29.20 -3.17 -12.08
CA ALA A 215 -28.93 -2.88 -10.67
C ALA A 215 -29.93 -1.92 -10.03
N PHE A 216 -30.46 -2.33 -8.88
CA PHE A 216 -31.54 -1.66 -8.16
C PHE A 216 -31.13 -1.39 -6.72
N THR A 217 -31.53 -0.24 -6.20
CA THR A 217 -31.20 0.21 -4.85
C THR A 217 -32.46 0.35 -4.04
N VAL A 218 -32.51 -0.36 -2.92
CA VAL A 218 -33.68 -0.42 -2.03
C VAL A 218 -33.52 0.60 -0.91
N PHE A 219 -34.59 1.36 -0.65
CA PHE A 219 -34.68 2.29 0.46
C PHE A 219 -35.88 1.96 1.35
N PRO A 220 -35.72 2.05 2.68
CA PRO A 220 -34.45 2.22 3.39
C PRO A 220 -33.57 0.97 3.26
N PRO A 221 -32.23 1.11 3.36
CA PRO A 221 -31.34 -0.05 3.44
C PRO A 221 -31.67 -0.90 4.67
N ILE A 222 -31.56 -2.22 4.53
CA ILE A 222 -31.83 -3.18 5.60
C ILE A 222 -30.61 -3.47 6.46
N ALA A 223 -29.43 -3.00 6.05
CA ALA A 223 -28.17 -3.33 6.71
C ALA A 223 -27.12 -2.22 6.66
N SER A 224 -26.22 -2.21 7.64
CA SER A 224 -25.04 -1.36 7.69
C SER A 224 -23.79 -2.14 8.12
N GLU A 225 -22.61 -1.57 7.95
CA GLU A 225 -21.34 -2.16 8.41
C GLU A 225 -20.91 -1.61 9.78
N LEU A 226 -20.40 -2.49 10.66
CA LEU A 226 -19.96 -2.14 12.00
C LEU A 226 -18.51 -1.65 12.09
N SER A 227 -17.65 -2.01 11.13
CA SER A 227 -16.23 -1.62 11.18
C SER A 227 -15.98 -0.19 10.71
N TRP A 228 -16.75 0.29 9.73
CA TRP A 228 -16.68 1.66 9.25
C TRP A 228 -17.52 2.62 10.10
N THR A 229 -18.73 2.22 10.47
CA THR A 229 -19.68 3.12 11.12
C THR A 229 -19.37 3.32 12.58
N ASP A 230 -19.37 2.23 13.35
CA ASP A 230 -19.34 2.27 14.81
C ASP A 230 -17.95 1.93 15.36
N GLY A 231 -17.06 1.42 14.49
CA GLY A 231 -15.73 0.96 14.88
C GLY A 231 -15.75 -0.24 15.82
N VAL A 232 -16.85 -0.98 15.92
CA VAL A 232 -16.98 -2.15 16.81
C VAL A 232 -15.95 -3.23 16.44
N PHE A 233 -15.71 -3.40 15.15
CA PHE A 233 -14.66 -4.25 14.63
C PHE A 233 -13.56 -3.43 13.95
N PRO A 234 -12.28 -3.83 14.07
CA PRO A 234 -11.21 -3.23 13.28
C PRO A 234 -11.45 -3.54 11.81
N SER A 235 -11.31 -2.55 10.93
CA SER A 235 -11.32 -2.76 9.49
C SER A 235 -10.11 -3.60 9.06
N THR A 236 -10.35 -4.58 8.18
CA THR A 236 -9.33 -5.51 7.68
C THR A 236 -8.63 -5.01 6.41
N ILE A 237 -9.09 -3.90 5.83
CA ILE A 237 -8.53 -3.31 4.60
C ILE A 237 -7.77 -2.02 4.90
N HIS A 238 -8.42 -1.09 5.59
CA HIS A 238 -7.84 0.20 5.98
C HIS A 238 -8.14 0.46 7.45
N PRO A 239 -7.14 0.49 8.34
CA PRO A 239 -7.33 0.89 9.73
C PRO A 239 -8.08 2.23 9.84
N LYS A 240 -8.98 2.38 10.82
CA LYS A 240 -9.87 3.54 10.94
C LYS A 240 -9.79 4.20 12.30
N PRO A 241 -9.82 5.56 12.38
CA PRO A 241 -9.86 6.28 13.65
C PRO A 241 -11.07 5.92 14.53
N VAL A 242 -12.22 5.63 13.91
CA VAL A 242 -13.44 5.26 14.64
C VAL A 242 -13.26 4.02 15.51
N HIS A 243 -12.41 3.07 15.11
CA HIS A 243 -12.09 1.92 15.95
C HIS A 243 -11.30 2.31 17.20
N SER A 244 -10.35 3.26 17.09
CA SER A 244 -9.67 3.81 18.27
C SER A 244 -10.65 4.50 19.22
N THR A 245 -11.59 5.27 18.69
CA THR A 245 -12.65 5.91 19.49
C THR A 245 -13.51 4.86 20.21
N TYR A 246 -13.91 3.80 19.51
CA TYR A 246 -14.66 2.69 20.08
C TYR A 246 -13.89 2.02 21.23
N LEU A 247 -12.62 1.66 21.02
CA LEU A 247 -11.79 1.04 22.07
C LEU A 247 -11.64 1.93 23.31
N ARG A 248 -11.41 3.24 23.11
CA ARG A 248 -11.37 4.21 24.22
C ARG A 248 -12.69 4.30 24.98
N SER A 249 -13.82 4.19 24.28
CA SER A 249 -15.15 4.18 24.91
C SER A 249 -15.36 2.96 25.83
N LEU A 250 -14.66 1.86 25.55
CA LEU A 250 -14.64 0.64 26.39
C LEU A 250 -13.56 0.67 27.48
N GLY A 251 -12.74 1.73 27.54
CA GLY A 251 -11.58 1.82 28.44
C GLY A 251 -10.32 1.11 27.94
N ASP A 252 -10.32 0.55 26.73
CA ASP A 252 -9.16 -0.13 26.12
C ASP A 252 -8.20 0.89 25.47
N THR A 253 -7.38 1.51 26.31
CA THR A 253 -6.41 2.53 25.87
C THR A 253 -5.26 1.92 25.06
N ASP A 254 -4.77 0.75 25.45
CA ASP A 254 -3.65 0.08 24.77
C ASP A 254 -4.04 -0.37 23.37
N GLY A 255 -5.25 -0.94 23.21
CA GLY A 255 -5.81 -1.29 21.90
C GLY A 255 -5.99 -0.07 21.00
N ALA A 256 -6.44 1.06 21.55
CA ALA A 256 -6.59 2.30 20.78
C ALA A 256 -5.24 2.83 20.27
N VAL A 257 -4.21 2.85 21.12
CA VAL A 257 -2.84 3.24 20.74
C VAL A 257 -2.26 2.27 19.71
N TYR A 258 -2.54 0.98 19.83
CA TYR A 258 -2.15 -0.01 18.82
C TYR A 258 -2.80 0.29 17.46
N ASN A 259 -4.12 0.54 17.41
CA ASN A 259 -4.81 0.89 16.17
C ASN A 259 -4.34 2.24 15.58
N GLU A 260 -4.06 3.23 16.40
CA GLU A 260 -3.46 4.51 15.96
C GLU A 260 -2.10 4.31 15.29
N ASN A 261 -1.28 3.40 15.83
CA ASN A 261 -0.02 3.01 15.20
C ASN A 261 -0.23 2.28 13.87
N LEU A 262 -1.27 1.44 13.75
CA LEU A 262 -1.63 0.82 12.47
C LEU A 262 -2.04 1.89 11.44
N ILE A 263 -2.84 2.87 11.83
CA ILE A 263 -3.25 3.99 10.95
C ILE A 263 -2.02 4.76 10.49
N ARG A 264 -1.11 5.13 11.40
CA ARG A 264 0.12 5.87 11.08
C ARG A 264 1.00 5.13 10.09
N LYS A 265 1.13 3.80 10.24
CA LYS A 265 1.97 2.96 9.38
C LYS A 265 1.31 2.65 8.04
N HIS A 266 -0.01 2.66 7.98
CA HIS A 266 -0.79 2.30 6.79
C HIS A 266 -0.56 3.28 5.64
N ILE A 267 -0.21 2.76 4.47
CA ILE A 267 -0.06 3.55 3.25
C ILE A 267 -1.32 3.41 2.42
N LYS A 268 -2.07 4.51 2.33
CA LYS A 268 -3.29 4.61 1.52
C LYS A 268 -3.04 5.32 0.18
N LYS A 269 -2.04 6.19 0.12
CA LYS A 269 -1.69 6.98 -1.06
C LYS A 269 -0.20 6.83 -1.37
N LYS A 270 0.13 6.74 -2.65
CA LYS A 270 1.49 6.92 -3.16
C LYS A 270 1.63 8.29 -3.82
N TYR A 271 2.78 8.92 -3.64
CA TYR A 271 3.16 10.13 -4.35
C TYR A 271 4.01 9.74 -5.55
N PHE A 272 3.75 10.32 -6.72
CA PHE A 272 4.62 10.15 -7.88
C PHE A 272 5.64 11.28 -7.92
N ARG A 273 6.90 10.95 -8.20
CA ARG A 273 7.96 11.93 -8.44
C ARG A 273 8.82 11.56 -9.64
N SER A 274 9.45 12.54 -10.24
CA SER A 274 10.36 12.30 -11.37
C SER A 274 11.61 11.55 -10.91
N LEU A 275 12.16 11.92 -9.75
CA LEU A 275 13.43 11.40 -9.26
C LEU A 275 13.35 10.80 -7.86
N LEU A 276 13.93 9.62 -7.72
CA LEU A 276 14.37 9.07 -6.45
C LEU A 276 15.89 8.95 -6.48
N ILE A 277 16.58 9.62 -5.56
CA ILE A 277 18.05 9.55 -5.43
C ILE A 277 18.40 8.74 -4.19
N VAL A 278 19.14 7.65 -4.37
CA VAL A 278 19.49 6.73 -3.27
C VAL A 278 20.98 6.39 -3.32
N GLY A 279 21.68 6.67 -2.23
CA GLY A 279 23.07 6.27 -2.04
C GLY A 279 23.28 5.74 -0.62
N HIS A 280 24.53 5.53 -0.24
CA HIS A 280 24.90 5.29 1.16
C HIS A 280 24.93 6.64 1.93
N PRO A 281 24.57 6.72 3.23
CA PRO A 281 24.45 7.99 3.99
C PRO A 281 25.68 8.91 3.97
N ARG A 282 26.86 8.37 3.65
CA ARG A 282 28.15 9.10 3.59
C ARG A 282 28.74 9.18 2.18
N CYS A 283 27.97 8.80 1.17
CA CYS A 283 28.38 8.72 -0.24
C CYS A 283 27.60 9.68 -1.15
N GLY A 284 27.14 10.81 -0.59
CA GLY A 284 26.73 11.96 -1.41
C GLY A 284 25.25 12.11 -1.72
N SER A 285 24.33 11.51 -0.97
CA SER A 285 22.89 11.78 -1.13
C SER A 285 22.54 13.27 -0.97
N GLY A 286 23.07 13.92 0.07
CA GLY A 286 22.89 15.37 0.26
C GLY A 286 23.62 16.23 -0.79
N TYR A 287 24.74 15.74 -1.32
CA TYR A 287 25.45 16.40 -2.43
C TYR A 287 24.63 16.33 -3.73
N ALA A 288 24.11 15.16 -4.08
CA ALA A 288 23.26 14.97 -5.25
C ALA A 288 21.99 15.83 -5.18
N ALA A 289 21.34 15.89 -4.01
CA ALA A 289 20.19 16.78 -3.79
C ALA A 289 20.56 18.24 -4.04
N ASN A 290 21.71 18.69 -3.51
CA ASN A 290 22.18 20.06 -3.70
C ASN A 290 22.51 20.37 -5.17
N LEU A 291 23.15 19.46 -5.91
CA LEU A 291 23.38 19.63 -7.34
C LEU A 291 22.05 19.80 -8.09
N CYS A 292 21.06 18.93 -7.83
CA CYS A 292 19.73 19.03 -8.44
C CYS A 292 19.02 20.35 -8.13
N GLN A 293 19.12 20.85 -6.89
CA GLN A 293 18.58 22.15 -6.51
C GLN A 293 19.26 23.31 -7.24
N GLN A 294 20.59 23.25 -7.41
CA GLN A 294 21.31 24.25 -8.21
C GLN A 294 20.82 24.27 -9.67
N MET A 295 20.36 23.13 -10.19
CA MET A 295 19.77 22.99 -11.53
C MET A 295 18.28 23.34 -11.61
N GLY A 296 17.69 23.84 -10.52
CA GLY A 296 16.30 24.30 -10.47
C GLY A 296 15.26 23.24 -10.09
N LEU A 297 15.68 22.02 -9.73
CA LEU A 297 14.76 20.97 -9.28
C LEU A 297 14.44 21.09 -7.79
N ASP A 298 13.18 20.90 -7.42
CA ASP A 298 12.77 20.75 -6.02
C ASP A 298 12.95 19.30 -5.55
N ILE A 299 14.20 18.96 -5.22
CA ILE A 299 14.55 17.68 -4.59
C ILE A 299 14.95 17.93 -3.14
N GLY A 300 14.22 17.34 -2.20
CA GLY A 300 14.57 17.40 -0.78
C GLY A 300 15.62 16.36 -0.38
N HIS A 301 16.46 16.69 0.61
CA HIS A 301 17.34 15.73 1.27
C HIS A 301 16.64 15.19 2.53
N GLU A 302 16.29 13.91 2.53
CA GLU A 302 15.48 13.22 3.56
C GLU A 302 14.06 13.81 3.79
N LYS A 303 13.61 14.65 2.85
CA LYS A 303 12.26 15.21 2.75
C LYS A 303 11.78 15.16 1.29
N LEU A 304 10.50 15.08 1.06
CA LEU A 304 9.91 15.11 -0.28
C LEU A 304 9.89 16.56 -0.82
N GLY A 305 10.42 16.76 -2.03
CA GLY A 305 10.16 17.94 -2.86
C GLY A 305 9.25 17.57 -4.04
N ASP A 306 8.84 18.55 -4.84
CA ASP A 306 7.92 18.36 -5.98
C ASP A 306 8.53 17.54 -7.12
N ASP A 307 9.85 17.59 -7.31
CA ASP A 307 10.54 16.80 -8.34
C ASP A 307 11.06 15.46 -7.81
N GLY A 308 11.29 15.36 -6.50
CA GLY A 308 11.83 14.13 -5.93
C GLY A 308 12.31 14.19 -4.49
N ILE A 309 12.96 13.09 -4.09
CA ILE A 309 13.63 12.95 -2.81
C ILE A 309 15.00 12.30 -3.01
N SER A 310 15.99 12.82 -2.30
CA SER A 310 17.27 12.15 -2.07
C SER A 310 17.30 11.59 -0.65
N SER A 311 17.30 10.27 -0.52
CA SER A 311 17.31 9.60 0.76
C SER A 311 18.05 8.28 0.69
N TRP A 312 19.06 8.12 1.55
CA TRP A 312 19.78 6.85 1.64
C TRP A 312 18.91 5.74 2.24
N MET A 313 17.91 6.10 3.05
CA MET A 313 17.01 5.16 3.73
C MET A 313 16.03 4.50 2.76
N PHE A 314 15.80 5.13 1.59
CA PHE A 314 14.95 4.60 0.53
C PHE A 314 15.59 3.43 -0.23
N ALA A 315 16.82 3.01 0.13
CA ALA A 315 17.39 1.77 -0.40
C ALA A 315 16.59 0.52 0.01
N VAL A 316 15.71 0.61 1.01
CA VAL A 316 14.96 -0.53 1.55
C VAL A 316 13.50 -0.18 1.81
N GLU A 317 12.64 -1.20 1.90
CA GLU A 317 11.24 -1.03 2.28
C GLU A 317 11.06 -1.10 3.80
N ALA A 318 11.48 -0.04 4.51
CA ALA A 318 11.28 0.09 5.94
C ALA A 318 9.90 0.68 6.29
N ASP A 319 9.34 0.29 7.43
CA ASP A 319 8.14 0.93 7.99
C ASP A 319 8.41 2.36 8.46
N GLU A 320 9.58 2.59 9.05
CA GLU A 320 10.00 3.86 9.62
C GLU A 320 11.48 4.12 9.34
N ASN A 321 11.74 5.22 8.64
CA ASN A 321 13.06 5.72 8.32
C ASN A 321 13.58 6.62 9.46
N PRO A 322 14.79 6.35 10.02
CA PRO A 322 15.27 7.00 11.24
C PRO A 322 15.55 8.51 11.13
N TYR A 323 15.68 9.05 9.92
CA TYR A 323 15.97 10.48 9.66
C TYR A 323 14.95 11.12 8.73
N ALA A 324 13.74 10.55 8.61
CA ALA A 324 12.68 11.14 7.81
C ALA A 324 12.28 12.51 8.36
N LEU A 325 12.16 13.51 7.48
CA LEU A 325 11.79 14.87 7.86
C LEU A 325 10.32 15.20 7.55
N ASP A 326 9.58 14.29 6.93
CA ASP A 326 8.15 14.37 6.68
C ASP A 326 7.51 12.96 6.59
N ASP A 327 6.18 12.94 6.49
CA ASP A 327 5.39 11.70 6.49
C ASP A 327 5.62 10.80 5.27
N VAL A 328 6.02 11.37 4.12
CA VAL A 328 6.32 10.59 2.91
C VAL A 328 7.73 10.00 2.99
N ALA A 329 8.69 10.79 3.48
CA ALA A 329 10.05 10.35 3.76
C ALA A 329 10.14 9.25 4.82
N ARG A 330 9.07 9.05 5.61
CA ARG A 330 8.98 7.96 6.61
C ARG A 330 9.15 6.57 6.00
N THR A 331 8.66 6.33 4.79
CA THR A 331 8.76 5.01 4.15
C THR A 331 8.76 5.13 2.64
N ARG A 332 9.65 4.37 1.99
CA ARG A 332 9.69 4.28 0.52
C ARG A 332 8.36 3.86 -0.08
N ARG A 333 7.56 3.05 0.63
CA ARG A 333 6.27 2.53 0.13
C ARG A 333 5.25 3.64 -0.18
N ALA A 334 5.45 4.84 0.36
CA ALA A 334 4.62 6.01 0.08
C ALA A 334 4.99 6.71 -1.24
N LEU A 335 6.01 6.23 -1.97
CA LEU A 335 6.52 6.85 -3.18
C LEU A 335 6.51 5.87 -4.36
N SER A 336 6.13 6.37 -5.53
CA SER A 336 6.49 5.83 -6.84
C SER A 336 7.33 6.88 -7.57
N TRP A 337 8.27 6.47 -8.40
CA TRP A 337 9.15 7.38 -9.12
C TRP A 337 9.33 6.97 -10.57
N LYS A 338 9.78 7.92 -11.40
CA LYS A 338 10.11 7.68 -12.80
C LYS A 338 11.54 7.15 -12.96
N TYR A 339 12.51 7.79 -12.31
CA TYR A 339 13.92 7.44 -12.42
C TYR A 339 14.56 7.27 -11.04
N LEU A 340 15.36 6.21 -10.89
CA LEU A 340 16.20 5.92 -9.73
C LEU A 340 17.65 6.28 -10.06
N VAL A 341 18.19 7.27 -9.34
CA VAL A 341 19.58 7.74 -9.48
C VAL A 341 20.41 7.35 -8.26
N MET A 342 21.62 6.85 -8.51
CA MET A 342 22.52 6.36 -7.46
C MET A 342 23.86 7.12 -7.43
N PRO A 343 24.08 8.05 -6.50
CA PRO A 343 25.41 8.61 -6.27
C PRO A 343 26.32 7.57 -5.59
N VAL A 344 27.54 7.46 -6.09
CA VAL A 344 28.60 6.62 -5.55
C VAL A 344 29.84 7.43 -5.20
N ARG A 345 30.70 6.88 -4.34
CA ARG A 345 31.86 7.59 -3.80
C ARG A 345 33.05 6.65 -3.63
N ASP A 346 34.25 7.14 -3.89
CA ASP A 346 35.50 6.42 -3.68
C ASP A 346 35.60 5.89 -2.24
N LEU A 347 35.82 4.58 -2.08
CA LEU A 347 35.92 3.93 -0.78
C LEU A 347 37.04 4.54 0.09
N SER A 348 38.17 4.95 -0.52
CA SER A 348 39.30 5.57 0.20
C SER A 348 38.91 6.90 0.85
N THR A 349 38.04 7.68 0.20
CA THR A 349 37.58 8.97 0.73
C THR A 349 36.31 8.84 1.59
N ALA A 350 35.53 7.78 1.39
CA ALA A 350 34.31 7.49 2.12
C ALA A 350 34.59 6.83 3.49
N ALA A 351 35.52 5.88 3.57
CA ALA A 351 35.71 4.99 4.71
C ALA A 351 35.83 5.74 6.05
N GLY A 352 36.69 6.75 6.14
CA GLY A 352 36.84 7.52 7.38
C GLY A 352 35.56 8.25 7.81
N SER A 353 34.75 8.70 6.84
CA SER A 353 33.45 9.31 7.13
C SER A 353 32.43 8.29 7.61
N VAL A 354 32.49 7.05 7.11
CA VAL A 354 31.60 5.95 7.49
C VAL A 354 31.98 5.37 8.85
N ILE A 355 33.27 5.24 9.18
CA ILE A 355 33.70 4.83 10.52
C ILE A 355 33.15 5.81 11.55
N ARG A 356 33.35 7.11 11.32
CA ARG A 356 32.83 8.17 12.20
C ARG A 356 31.30 8.11 12.34
N ASP A 357 30.58 7.93 11.23
CA ASP A 357 29.12 7.79 11.24
C ASP A 357 28.67 6.57 12.04
N SER A 358 29.29 5.41 11.80
CA SER A 358 28.94 4.17 12.49
C SER A 358 29.20 4.24 14.00
N THR A 359 30.16 5.06 14.45
CA THR A 359 30.44 5.28 15.87
C THR A 359 29.50 6.31 16.52
N HIS A 360 29.18 7.40 15.82
CA HIS A 360 28.50 8.56 16.41
C HIS A 360 27.07 8.80 15.93
N ALA A 361 26.54 7.92 15.06
CA ALA A 361 25.14 7.89 14.65
C ALA A 361 24.57 6.47 14.78
N PRO A 362 24.32 5.98 16.02
CA PRO A 362 23.76 4.65 16.24
C PRO A 362 22.49 4.34 15.44
N PRO A 363 21.52 5.27 15.26
CA PRO A 363 20.35 5.00 14.42
C PRO A 363 20.70 4.71 12.96
N SER A 364 21.67 5.42 12.37
CA SER A 364 22.18 5.17 11.01
C SER A 364 22.82 3.78 10.91
N TYR A 365 23.70 3.44 11.86
CA TYR A 365 24.41 2.17 11.86
C TYR A 365 23.47 0.98 12.02
N SER A 366 22.60 1.01 13.04
CA SER A 366 21.66 -0.06 13.35
C SER A 366 20.71 -0.33 12.18
N PHE A 367 20.19 0.74 11.54
CA PHE A 367 19.33 0.61 10.37
C PHE A 367 20.07 -0.04 9.20
N ARG A 368 21.28 0.43 8.87
CA ARG A 368 22.08 -0.19 7.78
C ARG A 368 22.37 -1.65 8.07
N ARG A 369 22.85 -1.97 9.28
CA ARG A 369 23.20 -3.32 9.71
C ARG A 369 22.02 -4.27 9.61
N GLU A 370 20.85 -3.89 10.13
CA GLU A 370 19.64 -4.70 10.11
C GLU A 370 19.29 -5.15 8.68
N TYR A 371 19.21 -4.20 7.75
CA TYR A 371 18.80 -4.52 6.39
C TYR A 371 19.90 -5.20 5.57
N ILE A 372 21.18 -4.90 5.83
CA ILE A 372 22.29 -5.65 5.20
C ILE A 372 22.25 -7.11 5.65
N LEU A 373 22.05 -7.38 6.93
CA LEU A 373 21.91 -8.74 7.45
C LEU A 373 20.69 -9.44 6.82
N ARG A 374 19.54 -8.76 6.81
CA ARG A 374 18.30 -9.34 6.27
C ARG A 374 18.37 -9.65 4.78
N LEU A 375 18.96 -8.77 3.97
CA LEU A 375 18.92 -8.87 2.50
C LEU A 375 20.14 -9.58 1.89
N LEU A 376 21.27 -9.59 2.60
CA LEU A 376 22.53 -10.16 2.10
C LEU A 376 23.13 -11.22 3.03
N GLY A 377 22.56 -11.46 4.22
CA GLY A 377 23.09 -12.43 5.18
C GLY A 377 24.39 -12.00 5.85
N LEU A 378 24.77 -10.72 5.77
CA LEU A 378 26.01 -10.19 6.34
C LEU A 378 25.72 -9.39 7.62
N ASP A 379 26.23 -9.84 8.76
CA ASP A 379 26.23 -9.05 9.98
C ASP A 379 27.51 -8.19 10.07
N LEU A 380 27.36 -6.87 10.02
CA LEU A 380 28.49 -5.95 10.15
C LEU A 380 29.23 -6.08 11.49
N ASP A 381 28.56 -6.50 12.58
CA ASP A 381 29.21 -6.65 13.89
C ASP A 381 30.15 -7.85 13.97
N GLN A 382 30.08 -8.79 13.01
CA GLN A 382 30.99 -9.93 12.92
C GLN A 382 32.33 -9.59 12.24
N LEU A 383 32.44 -8.39 11.66
CA LEU A 383 33.64 -7.92 10.97
C LEU A 383 34.62 -7.27 11.97
N GLN A 384 35.89 -7.63 11.85
CA GLN A 384 36.87 -7.42 12.93
C GLN A 384 37.25 -5.95 13.09
N THR A 385 37.52 -5.27 11.97
CA THR A 385 38.07 -3.92 12.01
C THR A 385 37.02 -2.86 11.67
N PRO A 386 37.14 -1.62 12.20
CA PRO A 386 36.27 -0.51 11.80
C PRO A 386 36.35 -0.20 10.30
N LEU A 387 37.54 -0.34 9.70
CA LEU A 387 37.73 -0.16 8.25
C LEU A 387 36.93 -1.19 7.45
N GLU A 388 37.07 -2.47 7.79
CA GLU A 388 36.34 -3.55 7.13
C GLU A 388 34.82 -3.33 7.23
N ARG A 389 34.31 -3.00 8.43
CA ARG A 389 32.90 -2.66 8.63
C ARG A 389 32.43 -1.51 7.76
N ALA A 390 33.23 -0.44 7.69
CA ALA A 390 32.89 0.73 6.90
C ALA A 390 32.83 0.43 5.40
N VAL A 391 33.85 -0.27 4.88
CA VAL A 391 33.93 -0.68 3.47
C VAL A 391 32.78 -1.60 3.11
N MET A 392 32.58 -2.66 3.89
CA MET A 392 31.50 -3.62 3.64
C MET A 392 30.12 -2.98 3.75
N SER A 393 29.93 -2.02 4.68
CA SER A 393 28.65 -1.31 4.74
C SER A 393 28.35 -0.51 3.47
N VAL A 394 29.35 0.15 2.85
CA VAL A 394 29.14 0.90 1.61
C VAL A 394 28.82 -0.07 0.46
N ILE A 395 29.63 -1.12 0.32
CA ILE A 395 29.50 -2.11 -0.76
C ILE A 395 28.16 -2.81 -0.69
N SER A 396 27.79 -3.32 0.49
CA SER A 396 26.53 -4.01 0.73
C SER A 396 25.33 -3.11 0.46
N TRP A 397 25.37 -1.84 0.89
CA TRP A 397 24.29 -0.90 0.59
C TRP A 397 24.15 -0.63 -0.91
N CYS A 398 25.28 -0.49 -1.61
CA CYS A 398 25.29 -0.33 -3.06
C CYS A 398 24.72 -1.55 -3.78
N LYS A 399 25.05 -2.77 -3.34
CA LYS A 399 24.44 -4.00 -3.86
C LYS A 399 22.93 -4.05 -3.66
N ILE A 400 22.43 -3.58 -2.51
CA ILE A 400 20.99 -3.48 -2.25
C ILE A 400 20.31 -2.51 -3.23
N ILE A 401 20.94 -1.37 -3.51
CA ILE A 401 20.41 -0.39 -4.48
C ILE A 401 20.45 -0.94 -5.91
N LEU A 402 21.56 -1.59 -6.31
CA LEU A 402 21.70 -2.17 -7.65
C LEU A 402 20.66 -3.26 -7.96
N ARG A 403 20.19 -4.02 -6.96
CA ARG A 403 19.08 -4.98 -7.12
C ARG A 403 17.75 -4.34 -7.55
N GLN A 404 17.66 -3.01 -7.48
CA GLN A 404 16.49 -2.24 -7.87
C GLN A 404 16.65 -1.63 -9.27
N ASN A 405 17.74 -1.97 -9.98
CA ASN A 405 18.04 -1.51 -11.33
C ASN A 405 18.01 0.02 -11.46
N PRO A 406 18.91 0.75 -10.77
CA PRO A 406 18.99 2.21 -10.94
C PRO A 406 19.19 2.58 -12.41
N ASP A 407 18.43 3.56 -12.89
CA ASP A 407 18.48 4.05 -14.26
C ASP A 407 19.81 4.76 -14.55
N PHE A 408 20.41 5.35 -13.52
CA PHE A 408 21.67 6.07 -13.63
C PHE A 408 22.45 6.03 -12.32
N TRP A 409 23.77 5.98 -12.42
CA TRP A 409 24.67 6.19 -11.30
C TRP A 409 25.82 7.09 -11.72
N PHE A 410 26.40 7.81 -10.76
CA PHE A 410 27.54 8.69 -11.03
C PHE A 410 28.45 8.80 -9.81
N ARG A 411 29.74 8.99 -10.06
CA ARG A 411 30.74 9.32 -9.05
C ARG A 411 30.64 10.78 -8.63
N ILE A 412 30.51 11.03 -7.34
CA ILE A 412 30.34 12.40 -6.85
C ILE A 412 31.60 13.25 -7.02
N GLU A 413 32.76 12.63 -7.16
CA GLU A 413 34.07 13.29 -7.28
C GLU A 413 34.24 14.00 -8.62
N ASP A 414 33.82 13.37 -9.72
CA ASP A 414 34.18 13.84 -11.06
C ASP A 414 33.08 13.65 -12.12
N GLN A 415 31.90 13.13 -11.75
CA GLN A 415 30.83 12.83 -12.70
C GLN A 415 29.54 13.66 -12.55
N HIS A 416 29.64 14.85 -11.97
CA HIS A 416 28.50 15.77 -11.89
C HIS A 416 28.01 16.24 -13.28
N LYS A 417 28.89 16.29 -14.29
CA LYS A 417 28.52 16.58 -15.68
C LYS A 417 27.64 15.49 -16.29
N GLN A 418 27.92 14.20 -16.05
CA GLN A 418 27.03 13.13 -16.52
C GLN A 418 25.64 13.20 -15.86
N LEU A 419 25.55 13.65 -14.60
CA LEU A 419 24.24 13.91 -13.98
C LEU A 419 23.48 15.02 -14.72
N GLN A 420 24.14 16.14 -15.06
CA GLN A 420 23.51 17.21 -15.86
C GLN A 420 23.02 16.68 -17.21
N GLU A 421 23.84 15.90 -17.90
CA GLU A 421 23.49 15.28 -19.17
C GLU A 421 22.26 14.37 -19.04
N PHE A 422 22.27 13.47 -18.06
CA PHE A 422 21.15 12.56 -17.76
C PHE A 422 19.85 13.32 -17.53
N LEU A 423 19.86 14.36 -16.69
CA LEU A 423 18.66 15.14 -16.37
C LEU A 423 18.09 15.85 -17.60
N VAL A 424 18.95 16.41 -18.46
CA VAL A 424 18.52 17.09 -19.69
C VAL A 424 18.02 16.10 -20.74
N GLU A 425 18.69 14.96 -20.91
CA GLU A 425 18.27 13.92 -21.88
C GLU A 425 16.90 13.32 -21.54
N HIS A 426 16.56 13.25 -20.26
CA HIS A 426 15.27 12.76 -19.79
C HIS A 426 14.21 13.85 -19.62
N ASN A 427 14.48 15.07 -20.11
CA ASN A 427 13.61 16.25 -20.05
C ASN A 427 13.18 16.60 -18.61
N LEU A 428 14.07 16.40 -17.64
CA LEU A 428 13.88 16.82 -16.25
C LEU A 428 14.38 18.24 -16.03
N CYS A 429 15.36 18.69 -16.83
CA CYS A 429 15.89 20.04 -16.82
C CYS A 429 15.97 20.63 -18.23
N ASP A 430 15.95 21.96 -18.32
CA ASP A 430 16.17 22.68 -19.57
C ASP A 430 17.58 22.46 -20.13
N ARG A 431 17.71 22.54 -21.46
CA ARG A 431 19.01 22.37 -22.14
C ARG A 431 20.09 23.34 -21.67
N ALA A 432 19.70 24.53 -21.20
CA ALA A 432 20.61 25.52 -20.64
C ALA A 432 21.41 25.01 -19.43
N VAL A 433 20.87 24.03 -18.69
CA VAL A 433 21.54 23.42 -17.53
C VAL A 433 22.85 22.72 -17.91
N ARG A 434 23.03 22.25 -19.15
CA ARG A 434 24.28 21.58 -19.58
C ARG A 434 25.52 22.46 -19.40
N GLU A 435 25.37 23.74 -19.70
CA GLU A 435 26.46 24.73 -19.64
C GLU A 435 26.56 25.38 -18.25
N GLN A 436 25.65 25.07 -17.33
CA GLN A 436 25.69 25.63 -15.98
C GLN A 436 26.92 25.11 -15.23
N ILE A 437 27.63 26.04 -14.59
CA ILE A 437 28.71 25.75 -13.65
C ILE A 437 28.09 25.52 -12.29
N LEU A 438 28.28 24.32 -11.73
CA LEU A 438 27.76 23.93 -10.42
C LEU A 438 28.84 24.11 -9.35
N ASP A 439 28.43 24.49 -8.14
CA ASP A 439 29.28 24.39 -6.97
C ASP A 439 29.38 22.92 -6.56
N THR A 440 30.57 22.35 -6.76
CA THR A 440 30.89 20.96 -6.43
C THR A 440 31.59 20.84 -5.06
N SER A 441 31.57 21.90 -4.26
CA SER A 441 32.15 21.88 -2.92
C SER A 441 31.47 20.83 -2.04
N PRO A 442 32.21 20.16 -1.13
CA PRO A 442 31.62 19.17 -0.24
C PRO A 442 30.49 19.77 0.61
N VAL A 443 29.31 19.15 0.56
CA VAL A 443 28.18 19.50 1.41
C VAL A 443 28.40 18.92 2.82
N LYS A 444 28.38 19.78 3.84
CA LYS A 444 28.56 19.43 5.27
C LYS A 444 29.88 18.66 5.57
N PRO A 445 31.07 19.22 5.29
CA PRO A 445 32.34 18.53 5.54
C PRO A 445 32.56 18.21 7.04
N ASN A 446 32.08 19.10 7.90
CA ASN A 446 32.16 19.02 9.37
C ASN A 446 30.81 18.66 9.99
N GLN A 447 30.23 17.54 9.55
CA GLN A 447 28.96 17.07 10.10
C GLN A 447 29.03 16.94 11.62
N LEU A 448 28.06 17.59 12.28
CA LEU A 448 27.83 17.50 13.71
C LEU A 448 27.01 16.25 14.01
N TYR A 449 27.40 15.56 15.09
CA TYR A 449 26.69 14.44 15.70
C TYR A 449 26.31 14.90 17.10
N GLU A 450 25.02 15.05 17.36
CA GLU A 450 24.51 15.62 18.63
C GLU A 450 25.14 16.98 18.96
N GLY A 451 25.39 17.81 17.92
CA GLY A 451 26.01 19.12 18.06
C GLY A 451 27.55 19.11 18.11
N VAL A 452 28.20 17.94 18.08
CA VAL A 452 29.65 17.79 18.21
C VAL A 452 30.31 17.33 16.91
N SER A 453 31.44 17.94 16.53
CA SER A 453 32.25 17.50 15.40
C SER A 453 33.34 16.54 15.86
N TYR A 454 33.38 15.35 15.26
CA TYR A 454 34.43 14.35 15.52
C TYR A 454 35.42 14.30 14.35
N PRO A 455 36.74 14.16 14.60
CA PRO A 455 37.73 14.01 13.55
C PRO A 455 37.51 12.71 12.77
N LYS A 456 37.87 12.71 11.50
CA LYS A 456 37.88 11.46 10.70
C LYS A 456 39.12 10.65 11.09
N PRO A 457 39.01 9.33 11.28
CA PRO A 457 40.20 8.51 11.49
C PRO A 457 41.10 8.55 10.25
N ALA A 458 42.41 8.63 10.48
CA ALA A 458 43.39 8.42 9.42
C ALA A 458 43.44 6.93 9.08
N ILE A 459 43.39 6.60 7.79
CA ILE A 459 43.42 5.23 7.30
C ILE A 459 44.64 5.13 6.39
N ASP A 460 45.66 4.41 6.85
CA ASP A 460 46.88 4.23 6.09
C ASP A 460 46.77 3.05 5.10
N ARG A 461 47.77 2.93 4.24
CA ARG A 461 47.84 1.85 3.25
C ARG A 461 47.98 0.46 3.90
N ALA A 462 48.60 0.38 5.07
CA ALA A 462 48.75 -0.89 5.77
C ALA A 462 47.39 -1.44 6.22
N ALA A 463 46.48 -0.57 6.67
CA ALA A 463 45.11 -0.95 7.02
C ALA A 463 44.35 -1.55 5.82
N TRP A 464 44.49 -0.99 4.62
CA TRP A 464 43.91 -1.53 3.38
C TRP A 464 44.52 -2.89 3.00
N ASN A 465 45.85 -3.01 3.06
CA ASN A 465 46.56 -4.26 2.76
C ASN A 465 46.18 -5.40 3.73
N ASN A 466 45.82 -5.06 4.97
CA ASN A 466 45.43 -6.01 6.01
C ASN A 466 43.95 -6.41 5.97
N LEU A 467 43.15 -5.90 5.04
CA LEU A 467 41.77 -6.38 4.86
C LEU A 467 41.76 -7.87 4.50
N PRO A 468 40.79 -8.65 5.00
CA PRO A 468 40.64 -10.05 4.59
C PRO A 468 40.45 -10.19 3.08
N GLU A 469 40.93 -11.29 2.50
CA GLU A 469 40.84 -11.54 1.05
C GLU A 469 39.41 -11.54 0.52
N ALA A 470 38.44 -11.96 1.33
CA ALA A 470 37.02 -11.84 0.98
C ALA A 470 36.59 -10.38 0.80
N THR A 471 36.99 -9.51 1.74
CA THR A 471 36.72 -8.07 1.69
C THR A 471 37.46 -7.40 0.53
N LYS A 472 38.70 -7.80 0.23
CA LYS A 472 39.44 -7.28 -0.94
C LYS A 472 38.76 -7.63 -2.26
N ARG A 473 38.19 -8.82 -2.41
CA ARG A 473 37.39 -9.19 -3.60
C ARG A 473 36.17 -8.29 -3.75
N GLU A 474 35.50 -7.97 -2.66
CA GLU A 474 34.36 -7.05 -2.62
C GLU A 474 34.77 -5.61 -2.99
N VAL A 475 35.92 -5.15 -2.51
CA VAL A 475 36.51 -3.87 -2.92
C VAL A 475 36.82 -3.84 -4.41
N SER A 476 37.43 -4.91 -4.95
CA SER A 476 37.69 -5.02 -6.39
C SER A 476 36.40 -4.92 -7.17
N TRP A 477 35.37 -5.70 -6.79
CA TRP A 477 34.06 -5.63 -7.42
C TRP A 477 33.49 -4.20 -7.43
N TYR A 478 33.58 -3.48 -6.31
CA TYR A 478 33.10 -2.10 -6.22
C TYR A 478 33.87 -1.17 -7.16
N CYS A 479 35.20 -1.27 -7.15
CA CYS A 479 36.06 -0.46 -8.00
C CYS A 479 35.81 -0.74 -9.49
N ASP A 480 35.71 -2.01 -9.87
CA ASP A 480 35.43 -2.42 -11.25
C ASP A 480 34.04 -1.97 -11.70
N THR A 481 33.03 -2.09 -10.82
CA THR A 481 31.63 -1.72 -11.13
C THR A 481 31.47 -0.23 -11.37
N PHE A 482 32.12 0.60 -10.57
CA PHE A 482 31.94 2.06 -10.60
C PHE A 482 33.14 2.81 -11.20
N GLY A 483 34.12 2.09 -11.75
CA GLY A 483 35.30 2.67 -12.42
C GLY A 483 36.28 3.37 -11.47
N TYR A 484 36.38 2.96 -10.21
CA TYR A 484 37.42 3.45 -9.29
C TYR A 484 38.73 2.67 -9.47
N LYS A 485 39.85 3.29 -9.10
CA LYS A 485 41.13 2.58 -9.03
C LYS A 485 41.16 1.69 -7.80
N LEU A 486 41.80 0.53 -7.91
CA LEU A 486 42.06 -0.33 -6.76
C LEU A 486 43.01 0.40 -5.78
N ILE A 487 42.70 0.30 -4.48
CA ILE A 487 43.39 1.02 -3.38
C ILE A 487 44.70 0.33 -3.00
#